data_AF-A0AAW9J5D5-F1
#
_entry.id   AF-A0AAW9J5D5-F1
#
_cell.length_a   1.000
_cell.length_b   1.000
_cell.length_c   1.000
_cell.angle_alpha   90.00
_cell.angle_beta   90.00
_cell.angle_gamma   90.00
#
_symmetry.space_group_name_H-M   'P 1'
#
loop_
_entity.id
_entity.type
_entity.pdbx_description
1 polymer ?
#
loop_
_entity_poly.entity_id
_entity_poly.type
_entity_poly.pdbx_seq_one_letter_code
_entity_poly.pdbx_strand_id
1 'polypeptide(L)'
;ITYGLKGLSAYMKHANELSYDDEEVNAFMQETLSKMLDDTMGVNDLVALTLETGKIGVSGMAILDKANTETYGHPEATKVNIGVGNNPGILVSGHDLKDLEQLLKQTEGTGVDVYTHSEMLPAHYYPAFKKYTHFVGNYGNAWWKQAEEFESFNGPVLMTTNCIVPPRNSYKDRIYT
;
A
#
# COMPACT_ATOMS: atom_id res chain seq x y z
N ILE A 1 21.95 1.91 0.14
CA ILE A 1 21.56 1.48 1.51
C ILE A 1 20.37 2.26 2.02
N THR A 2 20.49 3.57 2.32
CA THR A 2 19.38 4.38 2.88
C THR A 2 18.06 4.26 2.11
N TYR A 3 18.07 4.31 0.77
CA TYR A 3 16.84 4.13 -0.01
C TYR A 3 16.26 2.71 0.07
N GLY A 4 17.11 1.69 0.20
CA GLY A 4 16.67 0.31 0.47
C GLY A 4 16.01 0.19 1.84
N LEU A 5 16.57 0.86 2.86
CA LEU A 5 15.94 0.93 4.18
C LEU A 5 14.57 1.63 4.12
N LYS A 6 14.40 2.71 3.36
CA LYS A 6 13.08 3.35 3.19
C LYS A 6 12.04 2.36 2.64
N GLY A 7 12.40 1.56 1.64
CA GLY A 7 11.52 0.53 1.09
C GLY A 7 11.19 -0.57 2.10
N LEU A 8 12.21 -1.09 2.80
CA LEU A 8 12.02 -2.07 3.87
C LEU A 8 11.12 -1.54 5.00
N SER A 9 11.32 -0.29 5.43
CA SER A 9 10.50 0.35 6.46
C SER A 9 9.04 0.48 6.01
N ALA A 10 8.77 0.72 4.73
CA ALA A 10 7.40 0.76 4.22
C ALA A 10 6.71 -0.61 4.34
N TYR A 11 7.40 -1.70 3.98
CA TYR A 11 6.84 -3.04 4.13
C TYR A 11 6.60 -3.41 5.60
N MET A 12 7.56 -3.13 6.47
CA MET A 12 7.41 -3.37 7.91
C MET A 12 6.28 -2.53 8.51
N LYS A 13 6.11 -1.29 8.07
CA LYS A 13 5.01 -0.44 8.52
C LYS A 13 3.65 -1.04 8.21
N HIS A 14 3.44 -1.56 7.01
CA HIS A 14 2.20 -2.28 6.66
C HIS A 14 2.01 -3.56 7.47
N ALA A 15 3.07 -4.32 7.72
CA ALA A 15 2.99 -5.50 8.59
C ALA A 15 2.58 -5.10 10.01
N ASN A 16 3.14 -4.01 10.55
CA ASN A 16 2.84 -3.50 11.88
C ASN A 16 1.38 -3.03 12.01
N GLU A 17 0.77 -2.44 10.97
CA GLU A 17 -0.67 -2.09 10.97
C GLU A 17 -1.57 -3.33 11.13
N LEU A 18 -1.07 -4.49 10.71
CA LEU A 18 -1.72 -5.79 10.92
C LEU A 18 -1.27 -6.50 12.20
N SER A 19 -0.50 -5.82 13.06
CA SER A 19 0.06 -6.35 14.31
C SER A 19 1.12 -7.45 14.13
N TYR A 20 1.79 -7.47 12.98
CA TYR A 20 2.97 -8.30 12.73
C TYR A 20 4.23 -7.45 12.87
N ASP A 21 5.21 -7.94 13.60
CA ASP A 21 6.46 -7.23 13.83
C ASP A 21 7.64 -8.19 13.95
N ASP A 22 8.87 -7.69 13.78
CA ASP A 22 10.09 -8.47 13.90
C ASP A 22 11.22 -7.61 14.49
N GLU A 23 11.65 -7.98 15.70
CA GLU A 23 12.66 -7.23 16.45
C GLU A 23 14.02 -7.22 15.75
N GLU A 24 14.39 -8.31 15.06
CA GLU A 24 15.67 -8.39 14.35
C GLU A 24 15.70 -7.45 13.14
N VAL A 25 14.61 -7.41 12.37
CA VAL A 25 14.48 -6.47 11.24
C VAL A 25 14.50 -5.03 11.74
N ASN A 26 13.80 -4.73 12.83
CA ASN A 26 13.76 -3.39 13.43
C ASN A 26 15.13 -2.95 13.96
N ALA A 27 15.84 -3.84 14.66
CA ALA A 27 17.19 -3.58 15.16
C ALA A 27 18.16 -3.33 13.99
N PHE A 28 18.11 -4.17 12.94
CA PHE A 28 18.94 -4.00 11.75
C PHE A 28 18.71 -2.65 11.07
N MET A 29 17.45 -2.21 10.90
CA MET A 29 17.14 -0.92 10.29
C MET A 29 17.77 0.24 11.07
N GLN A 30 17.66 0.23 12.40
CA GLN A 30 18.20 1.27 13.27
C GLN A 30 19.74 1.28 13.28
N GLU A 31 20.36 0.10 13.41
CA GLU A 31 21.82 -0.05 13.36
C GLU A 31 22.38 0.40 12.00
N THR A 32 21.73 0.01 10.90
CA THR A 32 22.17 0.36 9.55
C THR A 32 22.07 1.87 9.31
N LEU A 33 21.03 2.54 9.82
CA LEU A 33 20.96 4.01 9.78
C LEU A 33 22.11 4.66 10.53
N SER A 34 22.53 4.11 11.67
CA SER A 34 23.71 4.59 12.39
C SER A 34 25.00 4.38 11.60
N LYS A 35 25.19 3.21 10.99
CA LYS A 35 26.36 2.90 10.14
C LYS A 35 26.48 3.82 8.94
N MET A 36 25.36 4.32 8.40
CA MET A 36 25.38 5.28 7.29
C MET A 36 25.99 6.66 7.63
N LEU A 37 26.25 6.92 8.92
CA LEU A 37 26.90 8.14 9.40
C LEU A 37 28.34 7.89 9.90
N ASP A 38 28.84 6.65 9.80
CA ASP A 38 30.19 6.29 10.22
C ASP A 38 31.19 6.51 9.08
N ASP A 39 31.93 7.61 9.17
CA ASP A 39 32.97 8.01 8.19
C ASP A 39 34.18 7.06 8.17
N THR A 40 34.25 6.07 9.07
CA THR A 40 35.34 5.07 9.09
C THR A 40 35.09 3.87 8.18
N MET A 41 33.88 3.69 7.67
CA MET A 41 33.52 2.54 6.82
C MET A 41 34.15 2.64 5.42
N GLY A 42 34.80 1.55 5.00
CA GLY A 42 35.36 1.44 3.65
C GLY A 42 34.31 1.06 2.59
N VAL A 43 34.70 1.16 1.32
CA VAL A 43 33.83 0.77 0.19
C VAL A 43 33.37 -0.68 0.28
N ASN A 44 34.25 -1.61 0.67
CA ASN A 44 33.89 -3.02 0.79
C ASN A 44 32.87 -3.26 1.92
N ASP A 45 32.97 -2.52 3.03
CA ASP A 45 32.02 -2.61 4.15
C ASP A 45 30.64 -2.12 3.71
N LEU A 46 30.59 -1.01 2.96
CA LEU A 46 29.34 -0.47 2.41
C LEU A 46 28.71 -1.38 1.34
N VAL A 47 29.52 -2.07 0.52
CA VAL A 47 29.01 -3.07 -0.42
C VAL A 47 28.43 -4.26 0.34
N ALA A 48 29.12 -4.77 1.37
CA ALA A 48 28.62 -5.85 2.21
C ALA A 48 27.30 -5.45 2.91
N LEU A 49 27.24 -4.25 3.50
CA LEU A 49 26.04 -3.71 4.13
C LEU A 49 24.88 -3.52 3.15
N THR A 50 25.18 -3.20 1.88
CA THR A 50 24.17 -3.13 0.81
C THR A 50 23.56 -4.51 0.52
N LEU A 51 24.38 -5.56 0.42
CA LEU A 51 23.91 -6.92 0.20
C LEU A 51 23.11 -7.44 1.40
N GLU A 52 23.58 -7.14 2.62
CA GLU A 52 22.86 -7.47 3.85
C GLU A 52 21.52 -6.75 3.94
N THR A 53 21.46 -5.46 3.56
CA THR A 53 20.19 -4.72 3.44
C THR A 53 19.22 -5.42 2.49
N GLY A 54 19.71 -5.99 1.38
CA GLY A 54 18.90 -6.79 0.45
C GLY A 54 18.37 -8.08 1.09
N LYS A 55 19.21 -8.78 1.86
CA LYS A 55 18.80 -9.98 2.61
C LYS A 55 17.69 -9.66 3.62
N ILE A 56 17.84 -8.61 4.41
CA ILE A 56 16.82 -8.19 5.38
C ILE A 56 15.56 -7.66 4.67
N GLY A 57 15.73 -7.07 3.48
CA GLY A 57 14.64 -6.74 2.56
C GLY A 57 13.72 -7.94 2.26
N VAL A 58 14.30 -9.12 2.02
CA VAL A 58 13.54 -10.37 1.83
C VAL A 58 12.77 -10.75 3.09
N SER A 59 13.38 -10.64 4.27
CA SER A 59 12.71 -10.89 5.56
C SER A 59 11.51 -9.96 5.75
N GLY A 60 11.67 -8.65 5.52
CA GLY A 60 10.57 -7.69 5.65
C GLY A 60 9.42 -7.96 4.69
N MET A 61 9.70 -8.31 3.44
CA MET A 61 8.65 -8.72 2.49
C MET A 61 7.95 -10.01 2.91
N ALA A 62 8.68 -10.99 3.46
CA ALA A 62 8.10 -12.24 3.96
C ALA A 62 7.17 -12.03 5.15
N ILE A 63 7.51 -11.10 6.05
CA ILE A 63 6.64 -10.71 7.17
C ILE A 63 5.36 -10.05 6.66
N LEU A 64 5.46 -9.13 5.71
CA LEU A 64 4.29 -8.49 5.10
C LEU A 64 3.41 -9.48 4.33
N ASP A 65 4.01 -10.40 3.57
CA ASP A 65 3.29 -11.47 2.86
C ASP A 65 2.48 -12.32 3.84
N LYS A 66 3.12 -12.77 4.93
CA LYS A 66 2.46 -13.50 6.02
C LYS A 66 1.32 -12.68 6.62
N ALA A 67 1.58 -11.43 6.99
CA ALA A 67 0.60 -10.55 7.62
C ALA A 67 -0.66 -10.40 6.75
N ASN A 68 -0.50 -10.12 5.47
CA ASN A 68 -1.60 -9.97 4.53
C ASN A 68 -2.36 -11.29 4.30
N THR A 69 -1.63 -12.39 4.07
CA THR A 69 -2.25 -13.68 3.73
C THR A 69 -2.95 -14.34 4.91
N GLU A 70 -2.40 -14.22 6.13
CA GLU A 70 -3.05 -14.72 7.35
C GLU A 70 -4.26 -13.86 7.73
N THR A 71 -4.24 -12.56 7.47
CA THR A 71 -5.37 -11.66 7.80
C THR A 71 -6.50 -11.72 6.77
N TYR A 72 -6.17 -11.72 5.47
CA TYR A 72 -7.14 -11.54 4.39
C TYR A 72 -7.33 -12.78 3.49
N GLY A 73 -6.58 -13.85 3.77
CA GLY A 73 -6.55 -15.09 2.99
C GLY A 73 -5.50 -15.06 1.87
N HIS A 74 -5.10 -16.23 1.37
CA HIS A 74 -4.20 -16.27 0.21
C HIS A 74 -4.91 -15.73 -1.05
N PRO A 75 -4.24 -14.86 -1.83
CA PRO A 75 -4.76 -14.41 -3.11
C PRO A 75 -5.12 -15.56 -4.04
N GLU A 76 -6.23 -15.41 -4.76
CA GLU A 76 -6.71 -16.41 -5.72
C GLU A 76 -7.01 -15.76 -7.07
N ALA A 77 -7.03 -16.58 -8.14
CA ALA A 77 -7.32 -16.10 -9.48
C ALA A 77 -8.67 -15.36 -9.52
N THR A 78 -8.65 -14.09 -9.91
CA THR A 78 -9.81 -13.19 -9.81
C THR A 78 -9.98 -12.39 -11.09
N LYS A 79 -11.22 -12.28 -11.57
CA LYS A 79 -11.59 -11.33 -12.62
C LYS A 79 -12.04 -10.04 -11.95
N VAL A 80 -11.36 -8.93 -12.24
CA VAL A 80 -11.66 -7.62 -11.66
C VAL A 80 -12.37 -6.76 -12.70
N ASN A 81 -13.48 -6.15 -12.33
CA ASN A 81 -14.17 -5.19 -13.18
C ASN A 81 -13.36 -3.89 -13.28
N ILE A 82 -13.25 -3.35 -14.50
CA ILE A 82 -12.60 -2.05 -14.77
C ILE A 82 -13.59 -0.96 -15.23
N GLY A 83 -14.87 -1.30 -15.30
CA GLY A 83 -15.97 -0.34 -15.49
C GLY A 83 -16.46 0.24 -14.16
N VAL A 84 -17.52 1.05 -14.23
CA VAL A 84 -18.12 1.73 -13.08
C VAL A 84 -19.62 1.43 -12.95
N GLY A 85 -20.13 1.56 -11.72
CA GLY A 85 -21.55 1.56 -11.39
C GLY A 85 -22.17 2.95 -11.48
N ASN A 86 -23.38 3.10 -10.92
CA ASN A 86 -24.16 4.35 -10.92
C ASN A 86 -24.28 5.01 -9.53
N ASN A 87 -23.68 4.43 -8.49
CA ASN A 87 -23.68 4.97 -7.13
C ASN A 87 -22.55 5.98 -6.94
N PRO A 88 -22.64 6.88 -5.93
CA PRO A 88 -21.45 7.59 -5.46
C PRO A 88 -20.37 6.60 -5.03
N GLY A 89 -19.10 6.96 -5.25
CA GLY A 89 -17.97 6.07 -4.94
C GLY A 89 -16.84 6.76 -4.20
N ILE A 90 -16.08 5.98 -3.43
CA ILE A 90 -14.77 6.36 -2.87
C ILE A 90 -13.69 5.57 -3.60
N LEU A 91 -12.66 6.26 -4.07
CA LEU A 91 -11.48 5.64 -4.69
C LEU A 91 -10.37 5.51 -3.65
N VAL A 92 -9.93 4.30 -3.37
CA VAL A 92 -8.77 4.06 -2.49
C VAL A 92 -7.52 3.76 -3.33
N SER A 93 -6.41 4.41 -3.00
CA SER A 93 -5.11 4.16 -3.62
C SER A 93 -3.99 4.06 -2.56
N GLY A 94 -2.77 3.74 -3.01
CA GLY A 94 -1.68 3.31 -2.16
C GLY A 94 -1.65 1.78 -2.01
N HIS A 95 -1.36 1.28 -0.82
CA HIS A 95 -1.04 -0.14 -0.60
C HIS A 95 -1.67 -0.74 0.68
N ASP A 96 -2.26 0.08 1.56
CA ASP A 96 -2.67 -0.39 2.89
C ASP A 96 -4.01 -1.14 2.86
N LEU A 97 -3.97 -2.45 3.11
CA LEU A 97 -5.16 -3.30 3.13
C LEU A 97 -5.98 -3.12 4.42
N LYS A 98 -5.38 -2.61 5.51
CA LYS A 98 -6.08 -2.36 6.77
C LYS A 98 -7.01 -1.16 6.66
N ASP A 99 -6.57 -0.12 5.97
CA ASP A 99 -7.41 1.03 5.65
C ASP A 99 -8.59 0.63 4.75
N LEU A 100 -8.35 -0.20 3.73
CA LEU A 100 -9.43 -0.73 2.89
C LEU A 100 -10.43 -1.56 3.71
N GLU A 101 -9.97 -2.42 4.63
CA GLU A 101 -10.84 -3.19 5.50
C GLU A 101 -11.77 -2.27 6.31
N GLN A 102 -11.22 -1.22 6.90
CA GLN A 102 -11.97 -0.25 7.70
C GLN A 102 -12.95 0.54 6.84
N LEU A 103 -12.54 0.96 5.64
CA LEU A 103 -13.39 1.66 4.68
C LEU A 103 -14.58 0.79 4.26
N LEU A 104 -14.33 -0.45 3.83
CA LEU A 104 -15.37 -1.38 3.38
C LEU A 104 -16.42 -1.65 4.47
N LYS A 105 -15.97 -1.85 5.72
CA LYS A 105 -16.88 -2.03 6.87
C LYS A 105 -17.75 -0.81 7.13
N GLN A 106 -17.20 0.39 6.96
CA GLN A 106 -17.93 1.64 7.23
C GLN A 106 -18.86 2.05 6.09
N THR A 107 -18.57 1.64 4.85
CA THR A 107 -19.41 1.93 3.69
C THR A 107 -20.52 0.89 3.47
N GLU A 108 -20.51 -0.22 4.20
CA GLU A 108 -21.53 -1.25 4.10
C GLU A 108 -22.93 -0.71 4.45
N GLY A 109 -23.89 -0.91 3.55
CA GLY A 109 -25.27 -0.43 3.71
C GLY A 109 -25.47 1.09 3.52
N THR A 110 -24.43 1.85 3.18
CA THR A 110 -24.51 3.31 3.00
C THR A 110 -24.99 3.74 1.62
N GLY A 111 -24.89 2.85 0.62
CA GLY A 111 -25.10 3.18 -0.79
C GLY A 111 -23.88 3.84 -1.47
N VAL A 112 -22.72 3.88 -0.79
CA VAL A 112 -21.45 4.33 -1.38
C VAL A 112 -20.61 3.13 -1.79
N ASP A 113 -20.24 3.09 -3.07
CA ASP A 113 -19.37 2.06 -3.64
C ASP A 113 -17.89 2.34 -3.29
N VAL A 114 -17.07 1.29 -3.26
CA VAL A 114 -15.61 1.39 -3.08
C VAL A 114 -14.91 0.86 -4.33
N TYR A 115 -13.94 1.63 -4.83
CA TYR A 115 -13.09 1.29 -5.98
C TYR A 115 -11.62 1.33 -5.57
N THR A 116 -10.79 0.47 -6.16
CA THR A 116 -9.32 0.54 -6.03
C THR A 116 -8.70 1.35 -7.16
N HIS A 117 -7.49 1.87 -6.92
CA HIS A 117 -6.65 2.50 -7.94
C HIS A 117 -5.17 2.13 -7.77
N SER A 118 -4.47 1.97 -8.89
CA SER A 118 -3.05 1.63 -8.97
C SER A 118 -2.70 0.40 -8.11
N GLU A 119 -1.91 0.58 -7.05
CA GLU A 119 -1.36 -0.52 -6.24
C GLU A 119 -2.37 -1.13 -5.25
N MET A 120 -3.58 -0.57 -5.15
CA MET A 120 -4.68 -1.20 -4.41
C MET A 120 -5.40 -2.28 -5.24
N LEU A 121 -5.15 -2.39 -6.55
CA LEU A 121 -5.75 -3.42 -7.41
C LEU A 121 -5.67 -4.85 -6.82
N PRO A 122 -4.53 -5.30 -6.24
CA PRO A 122 -4.42 -6.65 -5.70
C PRO A 122 -5.35 -6.94 -4.52
N ALA A 123 -5.95 -5.94 -3.88
CA ALA A 123 -6.95 -6.17 -2.85
C ALA A 123 -8.12 -7.03 -3.35
N HIS A 124 -8.50 -6.92 -4.63
CA HIS A 124 -9.53 -7.76 -5.24
C HIS A 124 -9.20 -9.26 -5.21
N TYR A 125 -7.92 -9.62 -5.07
CA TYR A 125 -7.48 -11.01 -5.14
C TYR A 125 -7.69 -11.75 -3.82
N TYR A 126 -7.83 -11.03 -2.71
CA TYR A 126 -7.96 -11.58 -1.37
C TYR A 126 -9.42 -12.01 -1.06
N PRO A 127 -9.65 -13.26 -0.64
CA PRO A 127 -10.99 -13.76 -0.33
C PRO A 127 -11.75 -12.93 0.70
N ALA A 128 -11.06 -12.36 1.70
CA ALA A 128 -11.71 -11.58 2.75
C ALA A 128 -12.44 -10.33 2.26
N PHE A 129 -12.02 -9.73 1.13
CA PHE A 129 -12.65 -8.55 0.56
C PHE A 129 -13.77 -8.87 -0.43
N LYS A 130 -13.79 -10.09 -1.00
CA LYS A 130 -14.80 -10.49 -2.00
C LYS A 130 -16.22 -10.63 -1.46
N LYS A 131 -16.37 -10.65 -0.13
CA LYS A 131 -17.68 -10.72 0.53
C LYS A 131 -18.47 -9.40 0.47
N TYR A 132 -17.80 -8.27 0.22
CA TYR A 132 -18.44 -6.95 0.19
C TYR A 132 -18.99 -6.67 -1.21
N THR A 133 -20.31 -6.57 -1.33
CA THR A 133 -20.98 -6.41 -2.64
C THR A 133 -20.82 -5.02 -3.23
N HIS A 134 -20.55 -4.01 -2.41
CA HIS A 134 -20.23 -2.63 -2.80
C HIS A 134 -18.74 -2.40 -3.08
N PHE A 135 -17.92 -3.46 -3.08
CA PHE A 135 -16.54 -3.40 -3.56
C PHE A 135 -16.48 -3.73 -5.06
N VAL A 136 -16.49 -2.69 -5.89
CA VAL A 136 -16.96 -2.83 -7.28
C VAL A 136 -15.87 -3.23 -8.27
N GLY A 137 -14.71 -2.61 -8.21
CA GLY A 137 -13.68 -2.79 -9.24
C GLY A 137 -12.46 -1.91 -9.07
N ASN A 138 -11.61 -1.91 -10.09
CA ASN A 138 -10.42 -1.08 -10.15
C ASN A 138 -10.59 0.01 -11.22
N TYR A 139 -10.42 1.27 -10.82
CA TYR A 139 -10.56 2.41 -11.68
C TYR A 139 -9.20 2.94 -12.13
N GLY A 140 -9.07 3.27 -13.41
CA GLY A 140 -7.88 3.92 -13.95
C GLY A 140 -6.69 2.98 -14.18
N ASN A 141 -5.49 3.53 -14.06
CA ASN A 141 -4.22 2.86 -14.35
C ASN A 141 -3.22 3.08 -13.20
N ALA A 142 -1.97 3.41 -13.53
CA ALA A 142 -0.90 3.65 -12.58
C ALA A 142 -0.88 5.10 -12.11
N TRP A 143 -0.32 5.31 -10.92
CA TRP A 143 -0.27 6.57 -10.18
C TRP A 143 0.06 7.85 -10.96
N TRP A 144 0.86 7.78 -12.03
CA TRP A 144 1.27 8.98 -12.77
C TRP A 144 0.13 9.61 -13.60
N LYS A 145 -0.93 8.85 -13.89
CA LYS A 145 -2.16 9.34 -14.56
C LYS A 145 -3.23 9.86 -13.60
N GLN A 146 -2.94 9.86 -12.29
CA GLN A 146 -3.95 10.17 -11.28
C GLN A 146 -4.54 11.58 -11.41
N ALA A 147 -3.86 12.52 -12.06
CA ALA A 147 -4.37 13.88 -12.24
C ALA A 147 -5.62 13.93 -13.13
N GLU A 148 -5.63 13.16 -14.22
CA GLU A 148 -6.79 12.97 -15.08
C GLU A 148 -7.81 12.03 -14.45
N GLU A 149 -7.33 10.90 -13.92
CA GLU A 149 -8.20 9.81 -13.45
C GLU A 149 -8.94 10.17 -12.15
N PHE A 150 -8.28 10.85 -11.20
CA PHE A 150 -8.95 11.31 -9.99
C PHE A 150 -9.97 12.40 -10.30
N GLU A 151 -9.68 13.28 -11.26
CA GLU A 151 -10.63 14.29 -11.73
C GLU A 151 -11.90 13.62 -12.29
N SER A 152 -11.74 12.65 -13.20
CA SER A 152 -12.87 11.95 -13.83
C SER A 152 -13.60 10.96 -12.93
N PHE A 153 -13.02 10.54 -11.79
CA PHE A 153 -13.70 9.69 -10.82
C PHE A 153 -14.84 10.41 -10.07
N ASN A 154 -14.81 11.75 -10.01
CA ASN A 154 -15.77 12.64 -9.32
C ASN A 154 -15.85 12.52 -7.79
N GLY A 155 -15.81 11.30 -7.24
CA GLY A 155 -15.94 11.04 -5.80
C GLY A 155 -14.67 11.30 -4.99
N PRO A 156 -14.73 11.17 -3.65
CA PRO A 156 -13.55 11.28 -2.79
C PRO A 156 -12.46 10.27 -3.12
N VAL A 157 -11.20 10.66 -2.90
CA VAL A 157 -10.02 9.79 -3.05
C VAL A 157 -9.29 9.68 -1.72
N LEU A 158 -9.10 8.45 -1.25
CA LEU A 158 -8.32 8.12 -0.06
C LEU A 158 -6.93 7.60 -0.48
N MET A 159 -5.88 8.29 -0.06
CA MET A 159 -4.50 7.91 -0.31
C MET A 159 -3.91 7.25 0.94
N THR A 160 -3.81 5.93 0.95
CA THR A 160 -3.24 5.18 2.08
C THR A 160 -1.72 5.33 2.17
N THR A 161 -1.05 5.44 1.02
CA THR A 161 0.40 5.63 0.89
C THR A 161 0.75 6.38 -0.41
N ASN A 162 2.04 6.44 -0.75
CA ASN A 162 2.49 6.90 -2.05
C ASN A 162 1.90 6.03 -3.19
N CYS A 163 1.77 6.53 -4.41
CA CYS A 163 2.26 7.81 -4.92
C CYS A 163 1.13 8.83 -5.06
N ILE A 164 1.28 9.97 -4.40
CA ILE A 164 0.41 11.14 -4.58
C ILE A 164 1.17 12.23 -5.33
N VAL A 165 0.62 12.70 -6.46
CA VAL A 165 1.14 13.89 -7.16
C VAL A 165 0.44 15.15 -6.63
N PRO A 166 1.05 16.34 -6.74
CA PRO A 166 0.40 17.59 -6.37
C PRO A 166 -1.01 17.69 -6.98
N PRO A 167 -2.08 17.71 -6.15
CA PRO A 167 -3.45 17.62 -6.66
C PRO A 167 -3.87 18.90 -7.38
N ARG A 168 -4.63 18.77 -8.47
CA ARG A 168 -5.24 19.92 -9.16
C ARG A 168 -6.33 20.53 -8.28
N ASN A 169 -6.55 21.84 -8.44
CA ASN A 169 -7.62 22.55 -7.73
C ASN A 169 -9.02 21.98 -7.97
N SER A 170 -9.23 21.30 -9.10
CA SER A 170 -10.50 20.65 -9.49
C SER A 170 -10.93 19.49 -8.59
N TYR A 171 -10.01 18.87 -7.84
CA TYR A 171 -10.31 17.72 -6.99
C TYR A 171 -9.57 17.72 -5.64
N LYS A 172 -8.76 18.76 -5.37
CA LYS A 172 -7.93 18.84 -4.16
C LYS A 172 -8.74 18.82 -2.87
N ASP A 173 -9.96 19.35 -2.88
CA ASP A 173 -10.88 19.41 -1.74
C ASP A 173 -11.48 18.05 -1.36
N ARG A 174 -11.34 17.04 -2.22
CA ARG A 174 -11.83 15.66 -2.01
C ARG A 174 -10.73 14.61 -1.97
N ILE A 175 -9.49 15.03 -1.71
CA ILE A 175 -8.34 14.14 -1.43
C ILE A 175 -8.18 14.01 0.10
N TYR A 176 -8.09 12.78 0.59
CA TYR A 176 -7.86 12.44 1.99
C TYR A 176 -6.55 11.66 2.11
N THR A 177 -5.72 11.99 3.10
CA THR A 177 -4.38 11.43 3.35
C THR A 177 -4.18 11.20 4.84
#